data_AF-A0A3R9WFH2-F1
#
_entry.id   AF-A0A3R9WFH2-F1
#
_cell.length_a   1.000
_cell.length_b   1.000
_cell.length_c   1.000
_cell.angle_alpha   90.00
_cell.angle_beta   90.00
_cell.angle_gamma   90.00
#
_symmetry.space_group_name_H-M   'P 1'
#
loop_
_entity.id
_entity.type
_entity.pdbx_description
1 polymer ?
#
loop_
_entity_poly.entity_id
_entity_poly.type
_entity_poly.pdbx_seq_one_letter_code
_entity_poly.pdbx_strand_id
1 'polypeptide(L)'
;MNSYRYRITVEMLTGAKGEAVEGRSLTFEAANHDDILEIVERMRSRLPFDENTTASLGVGLKLFSEVALVHRADPMFASIRPALSEFIGRLKKRPGELAELPTS
;
A
#
# COMPACT_ATOMS: atom_id res chain seq x y z
N MET A 1 -0.91 -6.36 -21.29
CA MET A 1 0.05 -5.89 -20.29
C MET A 1 0.19 -6.99 -19.27
N ASN A 2 1.41 -7.43 -18.94
CA ASN A 2 1.61 -8.43 -17.89
C ASN A 2 1.31 -7.79 -16.53
N SER A 3 0.53 -8.49 -15.71
CA SER A 3 0.35 -8.16 -14.30
C SER A 3 1.18 -9.11 -13.45
N TYR A 4 1.77 -8.58 -12.37
CA TYR A 4 2.32 -9.38 -11.29
C TYR A 4 1.18 -10.06 -10.53
N ARG A 5 1.43 -11.27 -10.03
CA ARG A 5 0.47 -12.01 -9.20
C ARG A 5 1.03 -12.21 -7.81
N TYR A 6 0.22 -11.90 -6.82
CA TYR A 6 0.56 -12.01 -5.40
C TYR A 6 -0.45 -12.90 -4.70
N ARG A 7 0.03 -13.71 -3.76
CA ARG A 7 -0.81 -14.33 -2.74
C ARG A 7 -0.72 -13.45 -1.50
N ILE A 8 -1.87 -13.01 -1.02
CA ILE A 8 -1.98 -12.19 0.19
C ILE A 8 -2.61 -13.06 1.26
N THR A 9 -1.99 -13.10 2.45
CA THR A 9 -2.53 -13.72 3.64
C THR A 9 -2.62 -12.68 4.74
N VAL A 10 -3.81 -12.50 5.31
CA VAL A 10 -4.02 -11.71 6.52
C VAL A 10 -4.27 -12.69 7.65
N GLU A 11 -3.35 -12.74 8.61
CA GLU A 11 -3.45 -13.57 9.81
C GLU A 11 -3.78 -12.71 11.02
N MET A 12 -4.79 -13.11 11.79
CA MET A 12 -5.16 -12.41 13.02
C MET A 12 -4.23 -12.87 14.15
N LEU A 13 -3.36 -11.97 14.62
CA LEU A 13 -2.45 -12.25 15.72
C LEU A 13 -3.12 -12.04 17.09
N THR A 14 -3.99 -11.04 17.19
CA THR A 14 -4.71 -10.71 18.43
C THR A 14 -6.17 -10.37 18.16
N GLY A 15 -7.02 -10.70 19.13
CA GLY A 15 -8.41 -10.29 19.17
C GLY A 15 -8.59 -8.87 19.68
N ALA A 16 -9.83 -8.39 19.70
CA ALA A 16 -10.15 -7.01 20.05
C ALA A 16 -9.80 -6.65 21.51
N LYS A 17 -9.60 -7.64 22.39
CA LYS A 17 -9.19 -7.45 23.78
C LYS A 17 -7.72 -7.79 24.03
N GLY A 18 -6.93 -8.01 22.96
CA GLY A 18 -5.50 -8.30 23.02
C GLY A 18 -5.16 -9.76 23.28
N GLU A 19 -6.16 -10.65 23.33
CA GLU A 19 -5.96 -12.09 23.44
C GLU A 19 -5.28 -12.63 22.18
N ALA A 20 -4.35 -13.57 22.35
CA ALA A 20 -3.74 -14.27 21.22
C ALA A 20 -4.81 -15.07 20.46
N VAL A 21 -4.76 -15.01 19.14
CA VAL A 21 -5.66 -15.76 18.25
C VAL A 21 -4.82 -16.69 17.40
N GLU A 22 -5.21 -17.96 17.33
CA GLU A 22 -4.53 -18.97 16.50
C GLU A 22 -5.46 -19.45 15.38
N GLY A 23 -4.88 -19.70 14.21
CA GLY A 23 -5.55 -20.37 13.10
C GLY A 23 -6.60 -19.56 12.35
N ARG A 24 -6.74 -18.25 12.61
CA ARG A 24 -7.68 -17.38 11.89
C ARG A 24 -6.95 -16.53 10.84
N SER A 25 -7.08 -16.92 9.58
CA SER A 25 -6.50 -16.21 8.45
C SER A 25 -7.45 -16.10 7.24
N LEU A 26 -7.19 -15.13 6.37
CA LEU A 26 -7.80 -14.96 5.06
C LEU A 26 -6.71 -14.96 4.00
N THR A 27 -6.80 -15.86 3.02
CA THR A 27 -5.87 -15.91 1.89
C THR A 27 -6.61 -15.68 0.57
N PHE A 28 -6.05 -14.82 -0.28
CA PHE A 28 -6.56 -14.56 -1.63
C PHE A 28 -5.41 -14.27 -2.60
N GLU A 29 -5.70 -14.26 -3.89
CA GLU A 29 -4.77 -13.85 -4.94
C GLU A 29 -5.16 -12.51 -5.53
N ALA A 30 -4.17 -11.66 -5.79
CA ALA A 30 -4.35 -10.36 -6.41
C ALA A 30 -3.39 -10.20 -7.58
N ALA A 31 -3.90 -9.68 -8.69
CA ALA A 31 -3.05 -9.15 -9.76
C ALA A 31 -2.69 -7.69 -9.45
N ASN A 32 -1.53 -7.22 -9.87
CA ASN A 32 -1.19 -5.81 -9.86
C ASN A 32 -0.32 -5.46 -11.06
N HIS A 33 -0.48 -4.27 -11.62
CA HIS A 33 0.35 -3.83 -12.74
C HIS A 33 1.76 -3.42 -12.31
N ASP A 34 1.92 -3.02 -11.06
CA ASP A 34 3.21 -2.61 -10.51
C ASP A 34 3.82 -3.72 -9.65
N ASP A 35 5.15 -3.69 -9.50
CA ASP A 35 5.83 -4.52 -8.52
C ASP A 35 5.60 -3.95 -7.10
N ILE A 36 4.70 -4.58 -6.35
CA ILE A 36 4.35 -4.17 -4.98
C ILE A 36 5.58 -4.24 -4.06
N LEU A 37 6.43 -5.25 -4.22
CA LEU A 37 7.58 -5.47 -3.33
C LEU A 37 8.63 -4.38 -3.55
N GLU A 38 8.98 -4.10 -4.80
CA GLU A 38 9.92 -3.03 -5.13
C GLU A 38 9.40 -1.65 -4.67
N ILE A 39 8.10 -1.40 -4.81
CA ILE A 39 7.51 -0.14 -4.40
C ILE A 39 7.55 0.04 -2.88
N VAL A 40 7.24 -1.00 -2.10
CA VAL A 40 7.35 -0.93 -0.63
C VAL A 40 8.80 -0.64 -0.23
N GLU A 41 9.77 -1.28 -0.87
CA GLU A 41 11.19 -1.04 -0.57
C GLU A 41 11.63 0.40 -0.89
N ARG A 42 11.20 0.93 -2.03
CA ARG A 42 11.41 2.34 -2.39
C ARG A 42 10.71 3.30 -1.43
N MET A 43 9.56 2.92 -0.86
CA MET A 43 8.86 3.74 0.12
C MET A 43 9.58 3.74 1.47
N ARG A 44 10.14 2.61 1.91
CA ARG A 44 10.91 2.50 3.17
C ARG A 44 12.10 3.46 3.22
N SER A 45 12.76 3.68 2.09
CA SER A 45 13.88 4.62 2.00
C SER A 45 13.48 6.10 1.92
N ARG A 46 12.20 6.41 1.73
CA ARG A 46 11.73 7.78 1.44
C ARG A 46 10.72 8.33 2.44
N LEU A 47 10.00 7.47 3.14
CA LEU A 47 8.96 7.87 4.07
C LEU A 47 9.49 7.87 5.51
N PRO A 48 9.10 8.86 6.33
CA PRO A 48 9.53 8.94 7.72
C PRO A 48 8.67 8.05 8.64
N PHE A 49 8.33 6.84 8.19
CA PHE A 49 7.50 5.88 8.94
C PHE A 49 8.30 4.60 9.21
N ASP A 50 7.91 3.85 10.24
CA ASP A 50 8.49 2.54 10.52
C ASP A 50 8.19 1.54 9.38
N GLU A 51 8.90 0.41 9.41
CA GLU A 51 8.84 -0.61 8.36
C GLU A 51 7.43 -1.20 8.18
N ASN A 52 6.70 -1.41 9.29
CA ASN A 52 5.37 -2.02 9.27
C ASN A 52 4.34 -1.02 8.76
N THR A 53 4.39 0.23 9.22
CA THR A 53 3.53 1.31 8.72
C THR A 53 3.76 1.55 7.23
N THR A 54 5.01 1.55 6.78
CA THR A 54 5.35 1.74 5.36
C THR A 54 4.86 0.57 4.50
N ALA A 55 5.07 -0.67 4.95
CA ALA A 55 4.59 -1.85 4.26
C ALA A 55 3.06 -1.87 4.16
N SER A 56 2.37 -1.57 5.26
CA SER A 56 0.91 -1.44 5.31
C SER A 56 0.39 -0.41 4.30
N LEU A 57 1.00 0.78 4.26
CA LEU A 57 0.63 1.82 3.30
C LEU A 57 0.88 1.38 1.85
N GLY A 58 2.07 0.85 1.54
CA GLY A 58 2.43 0.46 0.18
C GLY A 58 1.56 -0.68 -0.36
N VAL A 59 1.41 -1.76 0.41
CA VAL A 59 0.58 -2.91 0.04
C VAL A 59 -0.89 -2.50 -0.05
N GLY A 60 -1.42 -1.83 0.97
CA GLY A 60 -2.83 -1.41 1.02
C GLY A 60 -3.20 -0.48 -0.12
N LEU A 61 -2.36 0.53 -0.39
CA LEU A 61 -2.56 1.46 -1.50
C LEU A 61 -2.58 0.73 -2.84
N LYS A 62 -1.68 -0.22 -3.05
CA LYS A 62 -1.60 -0.97 -4.31
C LYS A 62 -2.79 -1.88 -4.54
N LEU A 63 -3.17 -2.66 -3.53
CA LEU A 63 -4.35 -3.51 -3.60
C LEU A 63 -5.62 -2.68 -3.85
N PHE A 64 -5.81 -1.58 -3.12
CA PHE A 64 -6.97 -0.71 -3.30
C PHE A 64 -7.00 -0.03 -4.68
N SER A 65 -5.88 0.53 -5.12
CA SER A 65 -5.80 1.24 -6.40
C SER A 65 -6.08 0.34 -7.60
N GLU A 66 -5.68 -0.94 -7.54
CA GLU A 66 -5.97 -1.90 -8.59
C GLU A 66 -7.46 -2.24 -8.64
N VAL A 67 -8.11 -2.49 -7.49
CA VAL A 67 -9.56 -2.70 -7.43
C VAL A 67 -10.30 -1.50 -8.02
N ALA A 68 -9.91 -0.28 -7.65
CA ALA A 68 -10.50 0.95 -8.19
C ALA A 68 -10.27 1.10 -9.71
N LEU A 69 -9.16 0.59 -10.25
CA LEU A 69 -8.85 0.62 -11.67
C LEU A 69 -9.65 -0.40 -12.47
N VAL A 70 -9.77 -1.63 -11.95
CA VAL A 70 -10.57 -2.71 -12.56
C VAL A 70 -12.04 -2.34 -12.58
N HIS A 71 -12.55 -1.80 -11.47
CA HIS A 71 -13.95 -1.39 -11.32
C HIS A 71 -14.18 0.10 -11.64
N ARG A 72 -13.37 0.68 -12.52
CA ARG A 72 -13.41 2.12 -12.84
C ARG A 72 -14.75 2.67 -13.34
N ALA A 73 -15.64 1.79 -13.83
CA ALA A 73 -16.97 2.15 -14.31
C ALA A 73 -18.02 2.19 -13.18
N ASP A 74 -17.71 1.66 -12.01
CA ASP A 74 -18.57 1.74 -10.83
C ASP A 74 -18.56 3.19 -10.29
N PRO A 75 -19.74 3.82 -10.09
CA PRO A 75 -19.86 5.18 -9.57
C PRO A 75 -19.13 5.41 -8.23
N MET A 76 -19.03 4.37 -7.38
CA MET A 76 -18.31 4.43 -6.11
C MET A 76 -16.83 4.72 -6.33
N PHE A 77 -16.21 4.11 -7.34
CA PHE A 77 -14.79 4.34 -7.65
C PHE A 77 -14.57 5.59 -8.49
N ALA A 78 -15.55 6.05 -9.26
CA ALA A 78 -15.44 7.27 -10.06
C ALA A 78 -15.13 8.51 -9.18
N SER A 79 -15.75 8.60 -8.00
CA SER A 79 -15.57 9.73 -7.08
C SER A 79 -14.24 9.74 -6.32
N ILE A 80 -13.69 8.56 -5.97
CA ILE A 80 -12.45 8.46 -5.19
C ILE A 80 -11.18 8.55 -6.06
N ARG A 81 -11.27 8.20 -7.35
CA ARG A 81 -10.11 8.17 -8.27
C ARG A 81 -9.34 9.49 -8.36
N PRO A 82 -9.97 10.68 -8.45
CA PRO A 82 -9.25 11.94 -8.47
C PRO A 82 -8.41 12.15 -7.20
N ALA A 83 -9.01 11.92 -6.03
CA ALA A 83 -8.34 12.04 -4.74
C ALA A 83 -7.20 11.02 -4.59
N LEU A 84 -7.41 9.78 -5.05
CA LEU A 84 -6.39 8.73 -5.05
C LEU A 84 -5.20 9.10 -5.94
N SER A 85 -5.46 9.62 -7.14
CA SER A 85 -4.43 10.08 -8.07
C SER A 85 -3.63 11.24 -7.49
N GLU A 86 -4.30 12.19 -6.84
CA GLU A 86 -3.64 13.32 -6.17
C GLU A 86 -2.74 12.84 -5.03
N PHE A 87 -3.25 11.94 -4.18
CA PHE A 87 -2.48 11.36 -3.08
C PHE A 87 -1.24 10.62 -3.59
N ILE A 88 -1.38 9.75 -4.59
CA ILE A 88 -0.25 9.04 -5.22
C ILE A 88 0.74 10.03 -5.83
N GLY A 89 0.25 11.11 -6.45
CA GLY A 89 1.09 12.18 -6.99
C GLY A 89 1.94 12.85 -5.92
N ARG A 90 1.36 13.20 -4.77
CA ARG A 90 2.07 13.76 -3.61
C ARG A 90 3.07 12.75 -3.03
N LEU A 91 2.67 11.48 -2.89
CA LEU A 91 3.50 10.40 -2.38
C LEU A 91 4.77 10.21 -3.23
N LYS A 92 4.64 10.23 -4.57
CA LYS A 92 5.77 10.12 -5.51
C LYS A 92 6.72 11.32 -5.45
N LYS A 93 6.19 12.50 -5.14
CA LYS A 93 6.95 13.76 -5.08
C LYS A 93 7.67 13.97 -3.74
N ARG A 94 7.34 13.19 -2.71
CA ARG A 94 7.99 13.32 -1.40
C ARG A 94 9.49 12.99 -1.57
N PRO A 95 10.39 13.98 -1.39
CA PRO A 95 11.82 13.68 -1.34
C PRO A 95 12.07 12.79 -0.14
N GLY A 96 12.97 11.81 -0.26
CA GLY A 96 13.54 11.18 0.92
C GLY A 96 14.27 12.27 1.68
N GLU A 97 13.76 12.64 2.85
CA GLU A 97 14.24 13.74 3.67
C GLU A 97 15.57 13.33 4.32
N LEU A 98 16.65 13.28 3.53
CA LEU A 98 18.06 13.12 3.94
C LEU A 98 18.98 13.57 2.79
N ALA A 99 18.89 14.86 2.45
CA ALA A 99 19.99 15.58 1.83
C ALA A 99 20.11 16.91 2.57
N GLU A 100 20.87 16.85 3.67
CA GLU A 100 21.58 17.95 4.33
C GLU A 100 20.75 19.21 4.67
N LEU A 101 20.34 19.31 5.93
CA LEU A 101 20.20 20.62 6.57
C LEU A 101 21.61 21.22 6.69
N PRO A 102 21.92 22.38 6.07
CA PRO A 102 23.18 23.06 6.35
C PRO A 102 23.16 23.51 7.81
N THR A 103 24.07 22.98 8.60
CA THR A 103 24.47 23.59 9.87
C THR A 103 24.93 25.01 9.58
N SER A 104 24.26 25.99 10.18
CA SER A 104 24.74 27.35 10.39
C SER A 104 24.43 27.76 11.82
#